data_AF-A0A966ALP6-F1
#
_entry.id   AF-A0A966ALP6-F1
#
_cell.length_a   1.000
_cell.length_b   1.000
_cell.length_c   1.000
_cell.angle_alpha   90.00
_cell.angle_beta   90.00
_cell.angle_gamma   90.00
#
_symmetry.space_group_name_H-M   'P 1'
#
loop_
_entity.id
_entity.type
_entity.pdbx_description
1 polymer ?
#
loop_
_entity_poly.entity_id
_entity_poly.type
_entity_poly.pdbx_seq_one_letter_code
_entity_poly.pdbx_strand_id
1 'polypeptide(L)'
;MKNNDSAPTRDHYSYFSTISTRWTDNDVYGHVNNALYYNFFDTVIAGYLVSEGGFEFATTDVIGLAVESNCRYRRPLAFPQDI
;
A
#
# COMPACT_ATOMS: atom_id res chain seq x y z
N MET A 1 -19.54 8.41 22.04
CA MET A 1 -19.65 8.20 20.57
C MET A 1 -19.31 6.75 20.27
N LYS A 2 -20.25 5.96 19.75
CA LYS A 2 -19.96 4.60 19.28
C LYS A 2 -19.35 4.73 17.88
N ASN A 3 -18.09 4.35 17.72
CA ASN A 3 -17.37 4.42 16.45
C ASN A 3 -17.83 3.24 15.58
N ASN A 4 -18.66 3.51 14.57
CA ASN A 4 -19.30 2.48 13.74
C ASN A 4 -18.46 2.15 12.48
N ASP A 5 -17.14 2.17 12.61
CA ASP A 5 -16.22 2.15 11.47
C ASP A 5 -15.69 0.73 11.24
N SER A 6 -16.55 -0.14 10.71
CA SER A 6 -16.23 -1.54 10.41
C SER A 6 -15.10 -1.63 9.39
N ALA A 7 -14.21 -2.62 9.54
CA ALA A 7 -13.16 -2.83 8.57
C ALA A 7 -13.72 -3.20 7.18
N PRO A 8 -13.31 -2.52 6.09
CA PRO A 8 -13.56 -3.05 4.75
C PRO A 8 -13.05 -4.48 4.65
N THR A 9 -13.85 -5.31 4.01
CA THR A 9 -13.56 -6.70 3.69
C THR A 9 -12.86 -6.77 2.32
N ARG A 10 -12.25 -7.92 2.01
CA ARG A 10 -11.43 -8.06 0.78
C ARG A 10 -12.25 -7.84 -0.50
N ASP A 11 -13.51 -8.24 -0.52
CA ASP A 11 -14.45 -8.07 -1.63
C ASP A 11 -14.76 -6.60 -1.98
N HIS A 12 -14.38 -5.63 -1.13
CA HIS A 12 -14.48 -4.21 -1.45
C HIS A 12 -13.40 -3.73 -2.44
N TYR A 13 -12.41 -4.56 -2.77
CA TYR A 13 -11.27 -4.21 -3.64
C TYR A 13 -11.27 -5.08 -4.90
N SER A 14 -11.10 -4.46 -6.06
CA SER A 14 -11.14 -5.13 -7.37
C SER A 14 -9.80 -5.65 -7.86
N TYR A 15 -8.69 -5.24 -7.24
CA TYR A 15 -7.33 -5.58 -7.65
C TYR A 15 -6.46 -5.93 -6.45
N PHE A 16 -5.56 -6.89 -6.64
CA PHE A 16 -4.62 -7.35 -5.63
C PHE A 16 -3.26 -7.59 -6.26
N SER A 17 -2.20 -7.20 -5.57
CA SER A 17 -0.82 -7.54 -5.89
C SER A 17 -0.12 -8.03 -4.63
N THR A 18 0.68 -9.09 -4.74
CA THR A 18 1.52 -9.54 -3.62
C THR A 18 2.77 -8.68 -3.52
N ILE A 19 3.11 -8.22 -2.32
CA ILE A 19 4.34 -7.48 -2.02
C ILE A 19 5.11 -8.22 -0.93
N SER A 20 6.37 -8.54 -1.21
CA SER A 20 7.26 -9.11 -0.21
C SER A 20 7.83 -8.04 0.70
N THR A 21 7.68 -8.25 2.01
CA THR A 21 8.34 -7.41 3.01
C THR A 21 9.84 -7.63 3.01
N ARG A 22 10.58 -6.62 3.46
CA ARG A 22 12.03 -6.60 3.57
C ARG A 22 12.42 -6.60 5.04
N TRP A 23 13.62 -7.10 5.35
CA TRP A 23 14.17 -7.03 6.71
C TRP A 23 14.16 -5.61 7.28
N THR A 24 14.48 -4.62 6.43
CA THR A 24 14.52 -3.20 6.77
C THR A 24 13.15 -2.58 7.02
N ASP A 25 12.06 -3.29 6.72
CA ASP A 25 10.73 -2.75 6.93
C ASP A 25 10.36 -2.74 8.41
N ASN A 26 10.91 -3.68 9.19
CA ASN A 26 10.72 -3.71 10.63
C ASN A 26 11.47 -2.57 11.32
N ASP A 27 10.77 -1.81 12.16
CA ASP A 27 11.41 -0.86 13.08
C ASP A 27 11.87 -1.53 14.39
N VAL A 28 12.39 -0.72 15.32
CA VAL A 28 12.89 -1.18 16.62
C VAL A 28 11.85 -1.92 17.47
N TYR A 29 10.55 -1.75 17.18
CA TYR A 29 9.46 -2.44 17.86
C TYR A 29 9.12 -3.80 17.22
N GLY A 30 9.84 -4.23 16.19
CA GLY A 30 9.71 -5.56 15.60
C GLY A 30 8.54 -5.71 14.64
N HIS A 31 7.94 -4.60 14.19
CA HIS A 31 6.86 -4.59 13.21
C HIS A 31 7.20 -3.64 12.07
N VAL A 32 6.52 -3.80 10.93
CA VAL A 32 6.65 -2.87 9.81
C VAL A 32 6.29 -1.46 10.27
N ASN A 33 7.22 -0.54 10.04
CA ASN A 33 7.02 0.86 10.41
C ASN A 33 5.80 1.45 9.71
N ASN A 34 5.04 2.28 10.41
CA ASN A 34 3.82 2.87 9.87
C ASN A 34 4.05 3.65 8.57
N ALA A 35 5.17 4.38 8.43
CA ALA A 35 5.45 5.19 7.25
C ALA A 35 5.73 4.32 6.01
N LEU A 36 6.16 3.07 6.20
CA LEU A 36 6.47 2.18 5.07
C LEU A 36 5.22 1.59 4.41
N TYR A 37 4.05 1.68 5.02
CA TYR A 37 2.79 1.30 4.36
C TYR A 37 2.53 2.13 3.10
N TYR A 38 2.96 3.39 3.09
CA TYR A 38 2.81 4.26 1.91
C TYR A 38 3.64 3.78 0.73
N ASN A 39 4.79 3.15 0.97
CA ASN A 39 5.57 2.53 -0.10
C ASN A 39 4.81 1.33 -0.72
N PHE A 40 4.05 0.58 0.08
CA PHE A 40 3.21 -0.50 -0.43
C PHE A 40 2.06 0.03 -1.29
N PHE A 41 1.44 1.14 -0.87
CA PHE A 41 0.40 1.81 -1.67
C PHE A 41 0.95 2.31 -3.00
N ASP A 42 2.09 3.01 -2.99
CA ASP A 42 2.74 3.46 -4.22
C ASP A 42 3.13 2.29 -5.11
N THR A 43 3.60 1.18 -4.53
CA THR A 43 3.98 -0.02 -5.28
C THR A 43 2.78 -0.64 -6.00
N VAL A 44 1.64 -0.84 -5.31
CA VAL A 44 0.44 -1.42 -5.95
C VAL A 44 -0.17 -0.48 -6.98
N ILE A 45 -0.21 0.83 -6.70
CA ILE A 45 -0.76 1.83 -7.62
C ILE A 45 0.11 1.94 -8.87
N ALA A 46 1.44 2.09 -8.71
CA ALA A 46 2.37 2.17 -9.83
C ALA A 46 2.35 0.88 -10.66
N GLY A 47 2.35 -0.28 -10.00
CA GLY A 47 2.24 -1.58 -10.67
C GLY A 47 0.97 -1.69 -11.51
N TYR A 48 -0.18 -1.31 -10.95
CA TYR A 48 -1.46 -1.31 -11.66
C TYR A 48 -1.47 -0.34 -12.85
N LEU A 49 -0.97 0.89 -12.67
CA LEU A 49 -0.91 1.88 -13.75
C LEU A 49 -0.07 1.39 -14.93
N VAL A 50 1.06 0.72 -14.66
CA VAL A 50 1.90 0.13 -15.72
C VAL A 50 1.20 -1.07 -16.37
N SER A 51 0.75 -2.04 -15.58
CA SER A 51 0.28 -3.33 -16.12
C SER A 51 -1.09 -3.24 -16.77
N GLU A 52 -2.03 -2.52 -16.16
CA GLU A 52 -3.42 -2.41 -16.62
C GLU A 52 -3.69 -1.07 -17.30
N GLY A 53 -3.01 -0.01 -16.85
CA GLY A 53 -3.23 1.36 -17.36
C GLY A 53 -2.38 1.73 -18.58
N GLY A 54 -1.39 0.91 -18.96
CA GLY A 54 -0.45 1.24 -20.04
C GLY A 54 0.43 2.46 -19.76
N PHE A 55 0.58 2.82 -18.48
CA PHE A 55 1.36 3.97 -18.05
C PHE A 55 2.86 3.70 -18.22
N GLU A 56 3.56 4.62 -18.89
CA GLU A 56 5.01 4.56 -19.08
C GLU A 56 5.67 5.75 -18.40
N PHE A 57 6.32 5.50 -17.25
CA PHE A 57 6.90 6.56 -16.41
C PHE A 57 7.93 7.43 -17.14
N ALA A 58 8.67 6.85 -18.09
CA ALA A 58 9.75 7.57 -18.76
C ALA A 58 9.28 8.46 -19.92
N THR A 59 8.09 8.22 -20.48
CA THR A 59 7.67 8.82 -21.76
C THR A 59 6.32 9.51 -21.73
N THR A 60 5.51 9.29 -20.69
CA THR A 60 4.20 9.93 -20.56
C THR A 60 4.31 11.43 -20.27
N ASP A 61 3.49 12.23 -20.96
CA ASP A 61 3.35 13.67 -20.70
C ASP A 61 2.46 13.97 -19.50
N VAL A 62 1.71 12.97 -19.02
CA VAL A 62 0.74 13.09 -17.92
C VAL A 62 1.22 12.29 -16.71
N ILE A 63 1.21 12.92 -15.53
CA ILE A 63 1.59 12.30 -14.26
C ILE A 63 0.44 12.34 -13.24
N GLY A 64 0.45 11.38 -12.32
CA GLY A 64 -0.41 11.38 -11.13
C GLY A 64 0.30 12.01 -9.92
N LEU A 65 -0.39 12.87 -9.18
CA LEU A 65 0.13 13.48 -7.97
C LEU A 65 -0.73 13.06 -6.77
N ALA A 66 -0.12 12.35 -5.81
CA ALA A 66 -0.74 12.02 -4.53
C ALA A 66 -0.67 13.22 -3.58
N VAL A 67 -1.66 14.10 -3.64
CA VAL A 67 -1.71 15.35 -2.85
C VAL A 67 -2.12 15.15 -1.39
N GLU A 68 -2.85 14.07 -1.10
CA GLU A 68 -3.29 13.69 0.24
C GLU A 68 -3.44 12.18 0.32
N SER A 69 -3.11 11.60 1.49
CA SER A 69 -3.31 10.20 1.77
C SER A 69 -3.68 9.98 3.24
N ASN A 70 -4.45 8.93 3.50
CA ASN A 70 -4.82 8.53 4.86
C ASN A 70 -4.64 7.03 5.04
N CYS A 71 -4.06 6.63 6.16
CA CYS A 71 -3.92 5.24 6.54
C CYS A 71 -4.40 5.02 7.97
N ARG A 72 -5.23 3.98 8.16
CA ARG A 72 -5.61 3.49 9.49
C ARG A 72 -5.02 2.11 9.73
N TYR A 73 -4.11 2.03 10.70
CA TYR A 73 -3.45 0.80 11.12
C TYR A 73 -4.36 0.01 12.07
N ARG A 74 -4.75 -1.21 11.69
CA ARG A 74 -5.64 -2.06 12.50
C ARG A 74 -4.94 -3.23 13.19
N ARG A 75 -3.90 -3.78 12.56
CA ARG A 75 -3.11 -4.90 13.08
C ARG A 75 -1.68 -4.78 12.57
N PRO A 76 -0.66 -5.10 13.39
CA PRO A 76 0.72 -5.07 12.92
C PRO A 76 0.99 -6.13 11.85
N LEU A 77 1.93 -5.79 10.98
CA LEU A 77 2.61 -6.63 9.99
C LEU A 77 4.07 -6.75 10.41
N ALA A 78 4.73 -7.85 10.12
CA ALA A 78 6.17 -7.99 10.35
C ALA A 78 6.82 -8.81 9.24
N PHE A 79 8.04 -8.45 8.86
CA PHE A 79 8.89 -9.34 8.07
C PHE A 79 9.06 -10.69 8.81
N PRO A 80 9.03 -11.85 8.11
CA PRO A 80 9.06 -12.06 6.65
C PRO A 80 7.68 -12.33 6.01
N GLN A 81 6.60 -11.73 6.51
CA GLN A 81 5.26 -11.95 5.93
C GLN A 81 5.14 -11.26 4.56
N ASP A 82 4.66 -11.98 3.55
CA ASP A 82 4.15 -11.34 2.33
C ASP A 82 2.75 -10.74 2.58
N ILE A 83 2.41 -9.69 1.84
CA ILE A 83 1.09 -9.03 1.87
C ILE A 83 0.40 -9.01 0.52
#